data_AF-A0A1F7RFC8-F1
#
_entry.id   AF-A0A1F7RFC8-F1
#
_cell.length_a   1.000
_cell.length_b   1.000
_cell.length_c   1.000
_cell.angle_alpha   90.00
_cell.angle_beta   90.00
_cell.angle_gamma   90.00
#
_symmetry.space_group_name_H-M   'P 1'
#
loop_
_entity.id
_entity.type
_entity.pdbx_description
1 polymer ?
#
loop_
_entity_poly.entity_id
_entity_poly.type
_entity_poly.pdbx_seq_one_letter_code
_entity_poly.pdbx_strand_id
1 'polypeptide(L)'
;MSISEEEEKSIREKIRKELEEKEREKLEAFERDRKVKEEEENESKDKDQKKRDDLRRLEIADEEKKKYYKGKGFIPVVDGSGNLIWLSPAEYELKKDRIKSHSSKKKREEEITNKQESESAVKPSSSKLTKYIFIGLVIFFIVLILIAVIAQLFK
;
A
#
# COMPACT_ATOMS: atom_id res chain seq x y z
N MET A 1 31.98 -31.01 -54.90
CA MET A 1 30.83 -30.58 -55.71
C MET A 1 30.66 -29.09 -55.49
N SER A 2 30.92 -28.30 -56.52
CA SER A 2 30.68 -26.86 -56.52
C SER A 2 29.19 -26.62 -56.77
N ILE A 3 28.56 -25.84 -55.91
CA ILE A 3 27.17 -25.39 -56.07
C ILE A 3 27.07 -24.57 -57.37
N SER A 4 26.03 -24.82 -58.17
CA SER A 4 25.78 -24.06 -59.39
C SER A 4 25.44 -22.59 -59.05
N GLU A 5 25.87 -21.63 -59.87
CA GLU A 5 25.56 -20.21 -59.68
C GLU A 5 24.05 -19.92 -59.57
N GLU A 6 23.22 -20.74 -60.22
CA GLU A 6 21.76 -20.63 -60.16
C GLU A 6 21.20 -21.10 -58.81
N GLU A 7 21.77 -22.17 -58.25
CA GLU A 7 21.39 -22.67 -56.92
C GLU A 7 21.78 -21.67 -55.84
N GLU A 8 22.96 -21.05 -55.95
CA GLU A 8 23.44 -20.05 -54.99
C GLU A 8 22.53 -18.81 -54.96
N LYS A 9 22.08 -18.32 -56.13
CA LYS A 9 21.11 -17.20 -56.21
C LYS A 9 19.79 -17.55 -55.55
N SER A 10 19.27 -18.76 -55.79
CA SER A 10 18.00 -19.20 -55.20
C SER A 10 18.07 -19.30 -53.67
N ILE A 11 19.22 -19.73 -53.12
CA ILE A 11 19.45 -19.82 -51.68
C ILE A 11 19.48 -18.41 -51.07
N ARG A 12 20.18 -17.47 -51.70
CA ARG A 12 20.24 -16.07 -51.24
C ARG A 12 18.87 -15.39 -51.25
N GLU A 13 18.06 -15.61 -52.28
CA GLU A 13 16.69 -15.07 -52.33
C GLU A 13 15.79 -15.66 -51.26
N LYS A 14 15.86 -16.98 -51.01
CA LYS A 14 15.10 -17.62 -49.94
C LYS A 14 15.49 -17.07 -48.57
N ILE A 15 16.79 -16.94 -48.30
CA ILE A 15 17.29 -16.36 -47.05
C ILE A 15 16.79 -14.92 -46.89
N ARG A 16 16.80 -14.11 -47.96
CA ARG A 16 16.33 -12.73 -47.90
C ARG A 16 14.84 -12.64 -47.57
N LYS A 17 14.01 -13.46 -48.22
CA LYS A 17 12.57 -13.53 -47.92
C LYS A 17 12.30 -14.01 -46.49
N GLU A 18 13.02 -15.02 -46.02
CA GLU A 18 12.87 -15.52 -44.65
C GLU A 18 13.26 -14.46 -43.61
N LEU A 19 14.31 -13.67 -43.87
CA LEU A 19 14.72 -12.57 -43.00
C LEU A 19 13.69 -11.44 -42.98
N GLU A 20 13.17 -11.03 -44.15
CA GLU A 20 12.14 -10.01 -44.26
C GLU A 20 10.83 -10.45 -43.57
N GLU A 21 10.44 -11.72 -43.68
CA GLU A 21 9.27 -12.27 -42.99
C GLU A 21 9.47 -12.31 -41.47
N LYS A 22 10.66 -12.72 -40.98
CA LYS A 22 10.98 -12.69 -39.55
C LYS A 22 10.99 -11.28 -38.97
N GLU A 23 11.46 -10.28 -39.72
CA GLU A 23 11.41 -8.89 -39.29
C GLU A 23 9.98 -8.39 -39.19
N ARG A 24 9.15 -8.71 -40.18
CA ARG A 24 7.73 -8.36 -40.16
C ARG A 24 6.99 -9.01 -39.00
N GLU A 25 7.21 -10.30 -38.75
CA GLU A 25 6.58 -11.02 -37.63
C GLU A 25 6.96 -10.40 -36.27
N LYS A 26 8.25 -10.04 -36.10
CA LYS A 26 8.72 -9.35 -34.89
C LYS A 26 8.06 -7.99 -34.69
N LEU A 27 7.89 -7.21 -35.76
CA LEU A 27 7.22 -5.92 -35.71
C LEU A 27 5.73 -6.07 -35.34
N GLU A 28 5.04 -7.02 -35.98
CA GLU A 28 3.62 -7.28 -35.70
C GLU A 28 3.40 -7.84 -34.28
N ALA A 29 4.33 -8.64 -33.76
CA ALA A 29 4.30 -9.09 -32.37
C ALA A 29 4.51 -7.92 -31.40
N PHE A 30 5.48 -7.05 -31.68
CA PHE A 30 5.76 -5.88 -30.85
C PHE A 30 4.59 -4.89 -30.81
N GLU A 31 3.93 -4.65 -31.95
CA GLU A 31 2.74 -3.79 -32.01
C GLU A 31 1.56 -4.38 -31.24
N ARG A 32 1.35 -5.69 -31.33
CA ARG A 32 0.30 -6.38 -30.56
C ARG A 32 0.56 -6.27 -29.06
N ASP A 33 1.78 -6.56 -28.62
CA ASP A 33 2.17 -6.42 -27.21
C ASP A 33 1.99 -4.98 -26.70
N ARG A 34 2.33 -3.99 -27.53
CA ARG A 34 2.13 -2.59 -27.18
C ARG A 34 0.64 -2.25 -27.01
N LYS A 35 -0.22 -2.69 -27.93
CA LYS A 35 -1.67 -2.44 -27.86
C LYS A 35 -2.30 -3.12 -26.65
N VAL A 36 -1.93 -4.37 -26.36
CA VAL A 36 -2.42 -5.10 -25.18
C VAL A 36 -2.04 -4.36 -23.89
N LYS A 37 -0.79 -3.91 -23.77
CA LYS A 37 -0.35 -3.12 -22.60
C LYS A 37 -1.09 -1.79 -22.47
N GLU A 38 -1.34 -1.11 -23.59
CA GLU A 38 -2.09 0.15 -23.60
C GLU A 38 -3.56 -0.05 -23.21
N GLU A 39 -4.21 -1.11 -23.69
CA GLU A 39 -5.57 -1.48 -23.31
C GLU A 39 -5.66 -1.85 -21.82
N GLU A 40 -4.73 -2.66 -21.31
CA GLU A 40 -4.66 -3.02 -19.88
C GLU A 40 -4.46 -1.78 -19.00
N GLU A 41 -3.58 -0.85 -19.41
CA GLU A 41 -3.34 0.39 -18.68
C GLU A 41 -4.59 1.27 -18.67
N ASN A 42 -5.28 1.41 -19.81
CA ASN A 42 -6.53 2.18 -19.89
C ASN A 42 -7.64 1.55 -19.03
N GLU A 43 -7.83 0.23 -19.09
CA GLU A 43 -8.81 -0.46 -18.25
C GLU A 43 -8.51 -0.30 -16.75
N SER A 44 -7.23 -0.32 -16.38
CA SER A 44 -6.82 -0.08 -14.99
C SER A 44 -7.15 1.34 -14.52
N LYS A 45 -6.89 2.35 -15.37
CA LYS A 45 -7.21 3.75 -15.08
C LYS A 45 -8.71 3.96 -14.93
N ASP A 46 -9.52 3.36 -15.79
CA ASP A 46 -10.99 3.45 -15.73
C ASP A 46 -11.54 2.82 -14.45
N LYS A 47 -11.02 1.64 -14.06
CA LYS A 47 -11.39 0.99 -12.79
C LYS A 47 -11.05 1.88 -11.59
N ASP A 48 -9.90 2.52 -11.60
CA ASP A 48 -9.48 3.39 -10.50
C ASP A 48 -10.27 4.70 -10.45
N GLN A 49 -10.61 5.29 -11.59
CA GLN A 49 -11.52 6.44 -11.66
C GLN A 49 -12.89 6.07 -11.09
N LYS A 50 -13.46 4.95 -11.52
CA LYS A 50 -14.76 4.48 -11.02
C LYS A 50 -14.78 4.28 -9.51
N LYS A 51 -13.73 3.68 -8.94
CA LYS A 51 -13.59 3.53 -7.47
C LYS A 51 -13.54 4.88 -6.76
N ARG A 52 -12.82 5.86 -7.31
CA ARG A 52 -12.76 7.22 -6.73
C ARG A 52 -14.12 7.91 -6.77
N ASP A 53 -14.85 7.76 -7.86
CA ASP A 53 -16.20 8.32 -7.99
C ASP A 53 -17.18 7.67 -7.02
N ASP A 54 -17.11 6.35 -6.85
CA ASP A 54 -17.94 5.62 -5.88
C ASP A 54 -17.64 6.05 -4.43
N LEU A 55 -16.35 6.23 -4.08
CA LEU A 55 -15.95 6.77 -2.78
C LEU A 55 -16.48 8.19 -2.57
N ARG A 56 -16.40 9.04 -3.60
CA ARG A 56 -16.90 10.41 -3.53
C ARG A 56 -18.42 10.46 -3.35
N ARG A 57 -19.17 9.56 -4.00
CA ARG A 57 -20.62 9.44 -3.82
C ARG A 57 -20.98 9.05 -2.39
N LEU A 58 -20.23 8.12 -1.79
CA LEU A 58 -20.40 7.73 -0.39
C LEU A 58 -20.12 8.90 0.56
N GLU A 59 -19.04 9.64 0.33
CA GLU A 59 -18.69 10.82 1.14
C GLU A 59 -19.77 11.90 1.08
N ILE A 60 -20.28 12.22 -0.11
CA ILE A 60 -21.38 13.18 -0.29
C ILE A 60 -22.63 12.72 0.46
N ALA A 61 -22.98 11.43 0.37
CA ALA A 61 -24.14 10.89 1.07
C ALA A 61 -23.99 10.99 2.60
N ASP A 62 -22.80 10.72 3.13
CA ASP A 62 -22.49 10.87 4.55
C ASP A 62 -22.52 12.33 5.00
N GLU A 63 -22.01 13.26 4.20
CA GLU A 63 -22.07 14.69 4.47
C GLU A 63 -23.51 15.22 4.50
N GLU A 64 -24.31 14.88 3.49
CA GLU A 64 -25.74 15.20 3.41
C GLU A 64 -26.49 14.67 4.63
N LYS A 65 -26.24 13.41 5.00
CA LYS A 65 -26.82 12.78 6.19
C LYS A 65 -26.45 13.54 7.47
N LYS A 66 -25.17 13.92 7.64
CA LYS A 66 -24.71 14.73 8.77
C LYS A 66 -25.38 16.12 8.80
N LYS A 67 -25.46 16.80 7.65
CA LYS A 67 -26.14 18.10 7.52
C LYS A 67 -27.61 18.01 7.89
N TYR A 68 -28.30 16.99 7.38
CA TYR A 68 -29.71 16.74 7.68
C TYR A 68 -29.96 16.57 9.18
N TYR A 69 -29.23 15.68 9.84
CA TYR A 69 -29.38 15.45 11.28
C TYR A 69 -29.02 16.68 12.11
N LYS A 70 -27.94 17.39 11.76
CA LYS A 70 -27.55 18.64 12.42
C LYS A 70 -28.63 19.71 12.27
N GLY A 71 -29.21 19.87 11.07
CA GLY A 71 -30.30 20.82 10.81
C GLY A 71 -31.58 20.49 11.57
N LYS A 72 -31.84 19.20 11.84
CA LYS A 72 -32.97 18.73 12.66
C LYS A 72 -32.68 18.73 14.17
N GLY A 73 -31.48 19.11 14.62
CA GLY A 73 -31.11 19.15 16.03
C GLY A 73 -30.83 17.79 16.65
N PHE A 74 -30.51 16.77 15.86
CA PHE A 74 -30.07 15.48 16.38
C PHE A 74 -28.68 15.60 17.01
N ILE A 75 -28.44 14.83 18.06
CA ILE A 75 -27.23 14.85 18.85
C ILE A 75 -26.36 13.65 18.43
N PRO A 76 -25.12 13.88 17.97
CA PRO A 76 -24.20 12.80 17.65
C PRO A 76 -23.67 12.15 18.93
N VAL A 77 -23.76 10.83 19.01
CA VAL A 77 -23.28 10.01 20.14
C VAL A 77 -22.49 8.83 19.59
N VAL A 78 -21.34 8.56 20.19
CA VAL A 78 -20.54 7.37 19.88
C VAL A 78 -21.03 6.21 20.76
N ASP A 79 -21.44 5.12 20.14
CA ASP A 79 -21.88 3.92 20.85
C ASP A 79 -20.68 3.15 21.44
N GLY A 80 -20.96 2.15 22.29
CA GLY A 80 -19.94 1.29 22.90
C GLY A 80 -19.04 0.55 21.90
N SER A 81 -19.50 0.36 20.65
CA SER A 81 -18.73 -0.22 19.55
C SER A 81 -17.91 0.80 18.75
N GLY A 82 -17.94 2.09 19.10
CA GLY A 82 -17.20 3.14 18.39
C GLY A 82 -17.92 3.73 17.16
N ASN A 83 -19.17 3.32 16.89
CA ASN A 83 -19.95 3.84 15.77
C ASN A 83 -20.66 5.16 16.12
N LEU A 84 -20.71 6.09 15.15
CA LEU A 84 -21.43 7.36 15.30
C LEU A 84 -22.93 7.16 15.05
N ILE A 85 -23.74 7.41 16.06
CA ILE A 85 -25.20 7.35 16.02
C ILE A 85 -25.77 8.76 16.23
N TRP A 86 -26.83 9.09 15.50
CA TRP A 86 -27.55 10.36 15.66
C TRP A 86 -28.83 10.10 16.44
N LEU A 87 -28.94 10.67 17.64
CA LEU A 87 -30.13 10.54 18.48
C LEU A 87 -30.98 11.80 18.41
N SER A 88 -32.30 11.64 18.35
CA SER A 88 -33.20 12.78 18.53
C SER A 88 -33.06 13.34 19.96
N PRO A 89 -33.45 14.60 20.21
CA PRO A 89 -33.39 15.18 21.55
C PRO A 89 -34.13 14.35 22.61
N ALA A 90 -35.32 13.84 22.28
CA ALA A 90 -36.10 12.99 23.19
C ALA A 90 -35.39 11.66 23.51
N GLU A 91 -34.82 11.00 22.51
CA GLU A 91 -34.06 9.76 22.73
C GLU A 91 -32.77 9.99 23.51
N TYR A 92 -32.12 11.14 23.27
CA TYR A 92 -30.94 11.53 24.01
C TYR A 92 -31.28 11.74 25.49
N GLU A 93 -32.38 12.42 25.81
CA GLU A 93 -32.80 12.64 27.19
C GLU A 93 -33.06 11.34 27.97
N LEU A 94 -33.64 10.34 27.31
CA LEU A 94 -33.86 9.01 27.90
C LEU A 94 -32.56 8.23 28.13
N LYS A 95 -31.53 8.46 27.30
CA LYS A 95 -30.27 7.70 27.33
C LYS A 95 -29.09 8.49 27.92
N LYS A 96 -29.28 9.76 28.28
CA LYS A 96 -28.19 10.70 28.66
C LYS A 96 -27.32 10.19 29.80
N ASP A 97 -27.90 9.54 30.81
CA ASP A 97 -27.17 9.10 31.99
C ASP A 97 -26.25 7.91 31.69
N ARG A 98 -26.70 7.01 30.82
CA ARG A 98 -25.89 5.89 30.30
C ARG A 98 -24.76 6.39 29.39
N ILE A 99 -25.02 7.41 28.59
CA ILE A 99 -24.01 8.00 27.68
C ILE A 99 -22.92 8.73 28.51
N LYS A 100 -23.31 9.55 29.49
CA LYS A 100 -22.37 10.29 30.35
C LYS A 100 -21.48 9.36 31.19
N SER A 101 -22.04 8.27 31.73
CA SER A 101 -21.27 7.31 32.54
C SER A 101 -20.23 6.52 31.72
N HIS A 102 -20.51 6.23 30.45
CA HIS A 102 -19.52 5.63 29.55
C HIS A 102 -18.42 6.61 29.14
N SER A 103 -18.77 7.88 28.88
CA SER A 103 -17.80 8.93 28.54
C SER A 103 -16.82 9.22 29.70
N SER A 104 -17.31 9.22 30.95
CA SER A 104 -16.47 9.45 32.12
C SER A 104 -15.53 8.27 32.43
N LYS A 105 -15.96 7.02 32.20
CA LYS A 105 -15.08 5.84 32.30
C LYS A 105 -13.96 5.88 31.27
N LYS A 106 -14.28 6.16 29.99
CA LYS A 106 -13.29 6.22 28.92
C LYS A 106 -12.23 7.30 29.18
N LYS A 107 -12.65 8.49 29.63
CA LYS A 107 -11.71 9.57 29.99
C LYS A 107 -10.78 9.17 31.14
N ARG A 108 -11.28 8.42 32.13
CA ARG A 108 -10.49 7.93 33.26
C ARG A 108 -9.52 6.82 32.87
N GLU A 109 -9.89 5.94 31.94
CA GLU A 109 -8.99 4.92 31.38
C GLU A 109 -7.87 5.54 30.54
N GLU A 110 -8.19 6.56 29.71
CA GLU A 110 -7.18 7.33 28.94
C GLU A 110 -6.21 8.13 29.83
N GLU A 111 -6.65 8.53 31.03
CA GLU A 111 -5.82 9.22 32.01
C GLU A 111 -4.90 8.24 32.77
N ILE A 112 -5.35 6.99 32.98
CA ILE A 112 -4.55 5.92 33.60
C ILE A 112 -3.49 5.40 32.62
N THR A 113 -3.81 5.24 31.34
CA THR A 113 -2.84 4.82 30.32
C THR A 113 -1.76 5.88 30.09
N ASN A 114 -2.11 7.17 30.06
CA ASN A 114 -1.12 8.26 29.98
C ASN A 114 -0.18 8.30 31.20
N LYS A 115 -0.67 7.95 32.40
CA LYS A 115 0.15 7.94 33.61
C LYS A 115 1.09 6.73 33.69
N GLN A 116 0.71 5.59 33.11
CA GLN A 116 1.60 4.43 32.97
C GLN A 116 2.63 4.58 31.85
N GLU A 117 2.36 5.36 30.80
CA GLU A 117 3.36 5.71 29.78
C GLU A 117 4.44 6.67 30.30
N SER A 118 4.14 7.55 31.27
CA SER A 118 5.15 8.44 31.87
C SER A 118 6.19 7.75 32.77
N GLU A 119 5.96 6.51 33.22
CA GLU A 119 6.93 5.75 34.03
C GLU A 119 7.60 4.58 33.27
N SER A 120 7.26 4.35 31.99
CA SER A 120 7.83 3.25 31.20
C SER A 120 8.31 3.63 29.78
N ALA A 121 8.41 4.92 29.46
CA ALA A 121 8.91 5.41 28.18
C ALA A 121 10.45 5.42 28.06
N VAL A 122 11.07 4.23 27.92
CA VAL A 122 12.24 4.06 27.04
C VAL A 122 12.07 2.77 26.24
N LYS A 123 11.20 2.78 25.23
CA LYS A 123 11.31 1.88 24.07
C LYS A 123 10.92 2.63 22.80
N PRO A 124 11.88 2.95 21.91
CA PRO A 124 11.56 3.60 20.65
C PRO A 124 10.96 2.62 19.66
N SER A 125 9.77 2.95 19.18
CA SER A 125 9.14 2.39 17.98
C SER A 125 9.96 2.77 16.74
N SER A 126 10.93 1.95 16.38
CA SER A 126 11.63 2.11 15.10
C SER A 126 12.10 0.76 14.57
N SER A 127 11.16 -0.06 14.11
CA SER A 127 11.39 -1.43 13.60
C SER A 127 12.35 -1.52 12.40
N LYS A 128 12.70 -0.38 11.77
CA LYS A 128 13.74 -0.29 10.73
C LYS A 128 15.11 0.08 11.31
N LEU A 129 15.17 1.06 12.21
CA LEU A 129 16.41 1.56 12.83
C LEU A 129 17.04 0.50 13.75
N THR A 130 16.22 -0.24 14.51
CA THR A 130 16.72 -1.34 15.36
C THR A 130 17.35 -2.47 14.54
N LYS A 131 16.86 -2.75 13.33
CA LYS A 131 17.46 -3.75 12.43
C LYS A 131 18.85 -3.30 11.96
N TYR A 132 19.01 -2.04 11.54
CA TYR A 132 20.32 -1.53 11.13
C TYR A 132 21.33 -1.47 12.29
N ILE A 133 20.88 -1.15 13.50
CA ILE A 133 21.72 -1.19 14.70
C ILE A 133 22.18 -2.63 14.99
N PHE A 134 21.29 -3.62 14.91
CA PHE A 134 21.65 -5.03 15.08
C PHE A 134 22.62 -5.52 14.01
N ILE A 135 22.38 -5.17 12.74
CA ILE A 135 23.27 -5.51 11.62
C ILE A 135 24.65 -4.87 11.82
N GLY A 136 24.70 -3.60 12.24
CA GLY A 136 25.96 -2.91 12.54
C GLY A 136 26.75 -3.57 13.67
N LEU A 137 26.08 -3.99 14.75
CA LEU A 137 26.69 -4.71 15.87
C LEU A 137 27.27 -6.07 15.46
N VAL A 138 26.55 -6.82 14.62
CA VAL A 138 27.02 -8.12 14.11
C VAL A 138 28.25 -7.95 13.23
N ILE A 139 28.23 -6.97 12.30
CA ILE A 139 29.39 -6.67 11.44
C ILE A 139 30.60 -6.25 12.27
N PHE A 140 30.40 -5.39 13.28
CA PHE A 140 31.46 -4.95 14.17
C PHE A 140 32.11 -6.12 14.92
N PHE A 141 31.31 -7.07 15.42
CA PHE A 141 31.82 -8.28 16.07
C PHE A 141 32.64 -9.16 15.13
N ILE A 142 32.19 -9.33 13.88
CA ILE A 142 32.92 -10.11 12.87
C ILE A 142 34.28 -9.47 12.56
N VAL A 143 34.33 -8.14 12.44
CA VAL A 143 35.59 -7.41 12.20
C VAL A 143 36.55 -7.57 13.38
N LEU A 144 36.07 -7.49 14.62
CA LEU A 144 36.90 -7.71 15.81
C LEU A 144 37.49 -9.12 15.87
N ILE A 145 36.69 -10.14 15.52
CA ILE A 145 37.16 -11.53 15.45
C ILE A 145 38.24 -11.68 14.37
N LEU A 146 38.03 -11.09 13.18
CA LEU A 146 39.00 -11.09 12.10
C LEU A 146 40.33 -10.46 12.50
N ILE A 147 40.29 -9.29 13.18
CA ILE A 147 41.48 -8.62 13.70
C ILE A 147 42.20 -9.50 14.74
N ALA A 148 41.46 -10.16 15.63
CA ALA A 148 42.03 -11.05 16.64
C ALA A 148 42.74 -12.26 16.01
N VAL A 149 42.15 -12.86 14.97
CA VAL A 149 42.74 -13.98 14.22
C VAL A 149 44.00 -13.53 13.48
N ILE A 150 43.96 -12.36 12.82
CA ILE A 150 45.13 -11.78 12.16
C ILE A 150 46.24 -11.51 13.19
N ALA A 151 45.90 -10.92 14.34
CA ALA A 151 46.86 -10.66 15.41
C ALA A 151 47.49 -11.95 15.98
N GLN A 152 46.77 -13.08 15.97
CA GLN A 152 47.34 -14.38 16.34
C GLN A 152 48.25 -14.98 15.26
N LEU A 153 48.03 -14.66 13.98
CA LEU A 153 48.88 -15.13 12.88
C LEU A 153 50.20 -14.36 12.78
N PHE A 154 50.26 -13.13 13.29
CA PHE A 154 51.46 -12.28 13.31
C PHE A 154 52.20 -12.30 14.67
N LYS A 155 51.83 -13.20 15.57
CA LYS A 155 52.49 -13.41 16.87
C LYS A 155 53.24 -14.73 16.88
#